data_AF-A0A953Z4D2-F1
#
_entry.id   AF-A0A953Z4D2-F1
#
_cell.length_a   1.000
_cell.length_b   1.000
_cell.length_c   1.000
_cell.angle_alpha   90.00
_cell.angle_beta   90.00
_cell.angle_gamma   90.00
#
_symmetry.space_group_name_H-M   'P 1'
#
loop_
_entity.id
_entity.type
_entity.pdbx_description
1 polymer ?
#
loop_
_entity_poly.entity_id
_entity_poly.type
_entity_poly.pdbx_seq_one_letter_code
_entity_poly.pdbx_strand_id
1 'polypeptide(L)'
;RSHDGSASPALARVERREADGPSLKDAVYAWLRRTPINASSPDSDVDAAVVEHFIDEFLANMAEGRDAWLESRIATQALTDEDRGRLDARYEREIGLARSYLRADEFDDPKQATDARRIRAAILFIESNRDLPLLSWPGEIIDGLIAAEQALLIFRQRHARMVERVIGRRVGTGGSDGVDYLDRTALTYRVFKEVWAARTLLMEPGRAPHVENEDYYGLRSS
;
A
#
# COMPACT_ATOMS: atom_id res chain seq x y z
N ARG A 1 -25.13 22.47 6.33
CA ARG A 1 -25.89 23.74 6.40
C ARG A 1 -26.66 23.76 7.71
N SER A 2 -26.80 24.93 8.32
CA SER A 2 -27.66 25.14 9.49
C SER A 2 -29.15 25.05 9.08
N HIS A 3 -30.07 25.02 10.06
CA HIS A 3 -31.52 24.96 9.79
C HIS A 3 -32.05 26.12 8.93
N ASP A 4 -31.30 27.22 8.83
CA ASP A 4 -31.59 28.43 8.04
C ASP A 4 -30.87 28.45 6.66
N GLY A 5 -30.21 27.37 6.27
CA GLY A 5 -29.47 27.28 5.01
C GLY A 5 -28.08 27.93 5.01
N SER A 6 -27.67 28.58 6.10
CA SER A 6 -26.34 29.17 6.27
C SER A 6 -25.26 28.09 6.44
N ALA A 7 -23.99 28.47 6.22
CA ALA A 7 -22.86 27.59 6.49
C ALA A 7 -22.82 27.28 8.00
N SER A 8 -22.93 26.00 8.36
CA SER A 8 -22.85 25.63 9.78
C SER A 8 -21.41 25.78 10.27
N PRO A 9 -21.18 26.03 11.57
CA PRO A 9 -19.83 26.07 12.13
C PRO A 9 -19.02 24.80 11.86
N ALA A 10 -19.70 23.65 11.74
CA ALA A 10 -19.09 22.38 11.35
C ALA A 10 -18.65 22.37 9.87
N LEU A 11 -19.48 22.87 8.95
CA LEU A 11 -19.12 22.99 7.54
C LEU A 11 -17.92 23.94 7.37
N ALA A 12 -17.95 25.10 8.01
CA ALA A 12 -16.84 26.05 7.96
C ALA A 12 -15.53 25.47 8.54
N ARG A 13 -15.60 24.56 9.51
CA ARG A 13 -14.41 23.84 10.00
C ARG A 13 -13.87 22.84 8.98
N VAL A 14 -14.74 22.13 8.27
CA VAL A 14 -14.35 21.18 7.21
C VAL A 14 -13.73 21.94 6.05
N GLU A 15 -14.39 23.00 5.56
CA GLU A 15 -13.89 23.83 4.46
C GLU A 15 -12.54 24.47 4.81
N ARG A 16 -12.39 24.97 6.05
CA ARG A 16 -11.08 25.44 6.52
C ARG A 16 -10.05 24.33 6.53
N ARG A 17 -10.39 23.11 6.98
CA ARG A 17 -9.44 22.00 7.02
C ARG A 17 -9.04 21.52 5.62
N GLU A 18 -9.97 21.51 4.67
CA GLU A 18 -9.73 21.20 3.26
C GLU A 18 -8.84 22.25 2.59
N ALA A 19 -8.94 23.51 3.01
CA ALA A 19 -8.05 24.59 2.56
C ALA A 19 -6.70 24.64 3.29
N ASP A 20 -6.57 24.00 4.46
CA ASP A 20 -5.42 24.06 5.35
C ASP A 20 -4.34 23.01 5.01
N GLY A 21 -3.77 23.15 3.82
CA GLY A 21 -2.60 22.39 3.38
C GLY A 21 -2.88 20.93 2.98
N PRO A 22 -1.80 20.16 2.70
CA PRO A 22 -1.92 18.79 2.23
C PRO A 22 -2.55 17.88 3.30
N SER A 23 -3.32 16.89 2.86
CA SER A 23 -3.79 15.84 3.76
C SER A 23 -2.61 14.98 4.25
N LEU A 24 -2.82 14.21 5.32
CA LEU A 24 -1.82 13.23 5.76
C LEU A 24 -1.45 12.26 4.62
N LYS A 25 -2.42 11.86 3.80
CA LYS A 25 -2.19 11.01 2.62
C LYS A 25 -1.23 11.67 1.65
N ASP A 26 -1.46 12.95 1.32
CA ASP A 26 -0.63 13.69 0.37
C ASP A 26 0.80 13.86 0.91
N ALA A 27 0.92 14.18 2.21
CA ALA A 27 2.23 14.30 2.87
C ALA A 27 3.00 12.97 2.88
N VAL A 28 2.32 11.85 3.18
CA VAL A 28 2.92 10.50 3.17
C VAL A 28 3.34 10.10 1.76
N TYR A 29 2.49 10.30 0.76
CA TYR A 29 2.81 9.92 -0.63
C TYR A 29 3.93 10.79 -1.21
N ALA A 30 3.95 12.07 -0.87
CA ALA A 30 5.07 12.94 -1.21
C ALA A 30 6.37 12.51 -0.52
N TRP A 31 6.31 12.06 0.74
CA TRP A 31 7.47 11.51 1.45
C TRP A 31 7.97 10.21 0.83
N LEU A 32 7.08 9.23 0.58
CA LEU A 32 7.42 7.96 -0.09
C LEU A 32 8.01 8.19 -1.48
N ARG A 33 7.48 9.15 -2.23
CA ARG A 33 8.07 9.54 -3.53
C ARG A 33 9.53 9.95 -3.39
N ARG A 34 9.93 10.61 -2.31
CA ARG A 34 11.31 11.08 -2.10
C ARG A 34 12.23 10.02 -1.50
N THR A 35 11.76 8.80 -1.26
CA THR A 35 12.62 7.71 -0.80
C THR A 35 13.80 7.56 -1.74
N PRO A 36 15.04 7.55 -1.22
CA PRO A 36 16.22 7.28 -2.02
C PRO A 36 16.24 5.78 -2.33
N ILE A 37 15.84 5.37 -3.53
CA ILE A 37 15.87 3.97 -3.97
C ILE A 37 17.24 3.76 -4.63
N ASN A 38 18.06 2.84 -4.11
CA ASN A 38 19.45 2.65 -4.56
C ASN A 38 20.22 4.00 -4.66
N ALA A 39 20.09 4.83 -3.62
CA ALA A 39 20.60 6.19 -3.52
C ALA A 39 20.10 7.21 -4.58
N SER A 40 19.10 6.87 -5.41
CA SER A 40 18.50 7.78 -6.39
C SER A 40 17.28 8.52 -5.85
N SER A 41 17.19 9.82 -6.18
CA SER A 41 16.09 10.72 -5.82
C SER A 41 15.28 11.15 -7.06
N PRO A 42 14.02 11.59 -6.92
CA PRO A 42 13.15 11.93 -8.07
C PRO A 42 13.72 12.97 -9.04
N ASP A 43 14.64 13.80 -8.57
CA ASP A 43 15.24 14.90 -9.33
C ASP A 43 16.54 14.46 -10.04
N SER A 44 16.95 13.20 -9.90
CA SER A 44 18.15 12.63 -10.54
C SER A 44 17.85 12.16 -11.97
N ASP A 45 18.76 12.44 -12.90
CA ASP A 45 18.61 12.02 -14.30
C ASP A 45 18.58 10.48 -14.49
N VAL A 46 19.17 9.74 -13.54
CA VAL A 46 19.18 8.27 -13.56
C VAL A 46 17.97 7.63 -12.87
N ASP A 47 17.11 8.43 -12.27
CA ASP A 47 16.09 7.95 -11.34
C ASP A 47 15.07 7.01 -11.98
N ALA A 48 14.59 7.36 -13.16
CA ALA A 48 13.67 6.51 -13.90
C ALA A 48 14.29 5.13 -14.18
N ALA A 49 15.55 5.09 -14.61
CA ALA A 49 16.24 3.83 -14.89
C ALA A 49 16.44 3.00 -13.62
N VAL A 50 16.80 3.63 -12.50
CA VAL A 50 16.99 2.96 -11.20
C VAL A 50 15.68 2.34 -10.69
N VAL A 51 14.57 3.07 -10.75
CA VAL A 51 13.26 2.55 -10.33
C VAL A 51 12.80 1.40 -11.22
N GLU A 52 12.97 1.54 -12.54
CA GLU A 52 12.58 0.50 -13.49
C GLU A 52 13.42 -0.77 -13.29
N HIS A 53 14.73 -0.62 -13.09
CA HIS A 53 15.63 -1.74 -12.80
C HIS A 53 15.23 -2.45 -11.50
N PHE A 54 15.00 -1.71 -10.41
CA PHE A 54 14.54 -2.29 -9.15
C PHE A 54 13.23 -3.08 -9.32
N ILE A 55 12.25 -2.54 -10.06
CA ILE A 55 10.99 -3.25 -10.32
C ILE A 55 11.22 -4.54 -11.11
N ASP A 56 12.09 -4.50 -12.14
CA ASP A 56 12.41 -5.69 -12.93
C ASP A 56 13.08 -6.77 -12.11
N GLU A 57 14.08 -6.42 -11.30
CA GLU A 57 14.73 -7.37 -10.39
C GLU A 57 13.76 -7.91 -9.34
N PHE A 58 12.90 -7.05 -8.78
CA PHE A 58 11.91 -7.49 -7.80
C PHE A 58 10.94 -8.53 -8.39
N LEU A 59 10.46 -8.29 -9.62
CA LEU A 59 9.59 -9.22 -10.33
C LEU A 59 10.31 -10.50 -10.74
N ALA A 60 11.58 -10.42 -11.14
CA ALA A 60 12.41 -11.57 -11.45
C ALA A 60 12.60 -12.46 -10.20
N ASN A 61 12.99 -11.86 -9.08
CA ASN A 61 13.16 -12.58 -7.82
C ASN A 61 11.83 -13.20 -7.34
N MET A 62 10.70 -12.55 -7.58
CA MET A 62 9.38 -13.12 -7.28
C MET A 62 9.08 -14.36 -8.13
N ALA A 63 9.44 -14.34 -9.41
CA ALA A 63 9.28 -15.47 -10.32
C ALA A 63 10.21 -16.64 -9.97
N GLU A 64 11.49 -16.37 -9.70
CA GLU A 64 12.45 -17.39 -9.23
C GLU A 64 12.01 -17.96 -7.88
N GLY A 65 11.50 -17.09 -7.02
CA GLY A 65 11.03 -17.45 -5.69
C GLY A 65 9.86 -18.44 -5.73
N ARG A 66 8.96 -18.27 -6.69
CA ARG A 66 7.89 -19.21 -7.02
C ARG A 66 8.47 -20.54 -7.51
N ASP A 67 9.41 -20.52 -8.46
CA ASP A 67 9.93 -21.75 -9.07
C ASP A 67 10.55 -22.66 -8.02
N ALA A 68 11.41 -22.10 -7.16
CA ALA A 68 11.99 -22.84 -6.04
C ALA A 68 10.93 -23.35 -5.05
N TRP A 69 9.88 -22.57 -4.78
CA TRP A 69 8.78 -23.00 -3.89
C TRP A 69 7.99 -24.16 -4.50
N LEU A 70 7.64 -24.06 -5.78
CA LEU A 70 6.88 -25.08 -6.50
C LEU A 70 7.67 -26.39 -6.59
N GLU A 71 8.96 -26.32 -6.96
CA GLU A 71 9.85 -27.48 -6.97
C GLU A 71 9.89 -28.17 -5.61
N SER A 72 10.05 -27.39 -4.53
CA SER A 72 10.02 -27.90 -3.16
C SER A 72 8.68 -28.58 -2.81
N ARG A 73 7.56 -28.01 -3.25
CA ARG A 73 6.22 -28.59 -3.04
C ARG A 73 6.00 -29.87 -3.84
N ILE A 74 6.48 -29.95 -5.07
CA ILE A 74 6.44 -31.17 -5.88
C ILE A 74 7.27 -32.28 -5.20
N ALA A 75 8.44 -31.95 -4.64
CA ALA A 75 9.28 -32.92 -3.97
C ALA A 75 8.68 -33.43 -2.64
N THR A 76 7.87 -32.60 -1.96
CA THR A 76 7.33 -32.92 -0.62
C THR A 76 5.88 -33.40 -0.63
N GLN A 77 5.11 -33.02 -1.65
CA GLN A 77 3.73 -33.41 -1.85
C GLN A 77 3.68 -34.12 -3.20
N ALA A 78 3.17 -35.35 -3.23
CA ALA A 78 3.00 -36.12 -4.47
C ALA A 78 1.90 -35.50 -5.36
N LEU A 79 2.16 -34.29 -5.86
CA LEU A 79 1.24 -33.50 -6.67
C LEU A 79 1.04 -34.19 -8.01
N THR A 80 -0.22 -34.23 -8.44
CA THR A 80 -0.57 -34.66 -9.79
C THR A 80 -0.14 -33.62 -10.83
N ASP A 81 -0.04 -34.00 -12.10
CA ASP A 81 0.22 -33.03 -13.17
C ASP A 81 -0.89 -31.98 -13.30
N GLU A 82 -2.13 -32.33 -12.96
CA GLU A 82 -3.25 -31.38 -12.89
C GLU A 82 -3.08 -30.36 -11.75
N ASP A 83 -2.65 -30.81 -10.57
CA ASP A 83 -2.35 -29.90 -9.46
C ASP A 83 -1.20 -28.95 -9.80
N ARG A 84 -0.17 -29.45 -10.50
CA ARG A 84 0.93 -28.63 -11.00
C ARG A 84 0.41 -27.54 -11.94
N GLY A 85 -0.32 -27.91 -12.99
CA GLY A 85 -0.85 -26.94 -13.95
C GLY A 85 -1.79 -25.89 -13.32
N ARG A 86 -2.58 -26.29 -12.31
CA ARG A 86 -3.43 -25.35 -11.55
C ARG A 86 -2.62 -24.36 -10.71
N LEU A 87 -1.57 -24.82 -10.05
CA LEU A 87 -0.66 -23.97 -9.27
C LEU A 87 0.11 -23.02 -10.20
N ASP A 88 0.66 -23.51 -11.30
CA ASP A 88 1.38 -22.72 -12.30
C ASP A 88 0.51 -21.58 -12.81
N ALA A 89 -0.69 -21.89 -13.30
CA ALA A 89 -1.61 -20.89 -13.83
C ALA A 89 -2.04 -19.87 -12.76
N ARG A 90 -2.13 -20.27 -11.49
CA ARG A 90 -2.42 -19.34 -10.39
C ARG A 90 -1.25 -18.39 -10.16
N TYR A 91 -0.03 -18.89 -10.08
CA TYR A 91 1.14 -18.05 -9.82
C TYR A 91 1.50 -17.14 -10.98
N GLU A 92 1.35 -17.60 -12.23
CA GLU A 92 1.50 -16.72 -13.39
C GLU A 92 0.53 -15.53 -13.35
N ARG A 93 -0.73 -15.77 -12.93
CA ARG A 93 -1.68 -14.68 -12.70
C ARG A 93 -1.24 -13.76 -11.58
N GLU A 94 -0.75 -14.30 -10.46
CA GLU A 94 -0.27 -13.49 -9.33
C GLU A 94 0.92 -12.59 -9.74
N ILE A 95 1.90 -13.13 -10.48
CA ILE A 95 3.04 -12.35 -11.01
C ILE A 95 2.56 -11.32 -12.05
N GLY A 96 1.62 -11.68 -12.92
CA GLY A 96 1.05 -10.76 -13.90
C GLY A 96 0.33 -9.57 -13.24
N LEU A 97 -0.43 -9.83 -12.17
CA LEU A 97 -1.07 -8.79 -11.37
C LEU A 97 -0.05 -7.93 -10.63
N ALA A 98 0.99 -8.55 -10.04
CA ALA A 98 2.08 -7.82 -9.39
C ALA A 98 2.79 -6.89 -10.38
N ARG A 99 3.11 -7.38 -11.59
CA ARG A 99 3.71 -6.58 -12.66
C ARG A 99 2.81 -5.40 -13.03
N SER A 100 1.54 -5.64 -13.32
CA SER A 100 0.63 -4.58 -13.73
C SER A 100 0.47 -3.50 -12.66
N TYR A 101 0.36 -3.92 -11.40
CA TYR A 101 0.37 -3.02 -10.26
C TYR A 101 1.68 -2.25 -10.14
N LEU A 102 2.85 -2.90 -10.16
CA LEU A 102 4.14 -2.20 -10.00
C LEU A 102 4.46 -1.27 -11.16
N ARG A 103 4.00 -1.59 -12.38
CA ARG A 103 4.14 -0.76 -13.58
C ARG A 103 3.10 0.35 -13.70
N ALA A 104 2.11 0.34 -12.82
CA ALA A 104 1.04 1.34 -12.76
C ALA A 104 0.23 1.44 -14.06
N ASP A 105 -0.04 0.29 -14.69
CA ASP A 105 -0.74 0.19 -15.98
C ASP A 105 -2.17 0.73 -15.91
N GLU A 106 -2.74 0.91 -14.72
CA GLU A 106 -4.09 1.44 -14.55
C GLU A 106 -4.20 2.95 -14.79
N PHE A 107 -3.09 3.67 -14.92
CA PHE A 107 -3.08 5.13 -15.11
C PHE A 107 -2.77 5.50 -16.56
N ASP A 108 -3.73 6.16 -17.23
CA ASP A 108 -3.52 6.72 -18.58
C ASP A 108 -2.63 7.96 -18.57
N ASP A 109 -2.62 8.74 -17.47
CA ASP A 109 -1.80 9.93 -17.32
C ASP A 109 -0.34 9.56 -16.99
N PRO A 110 0.65 9.92 -17.83
CA PRO A 110 2.04 9.50 -17.64
C PRO A 110 2.65 9.97 -16.33
N LYS A 111 2.23 11.15 -15.83
CA LYS A 111 2.71 11.68 -14.56
C LYS A 111 2.16 10.85 -13.39
N GLN A 112 0.86 10.58 -13.36
CA GLN A 112 0.26 9.70 -12.34
C GLN A 112 0.88 8.30 -12.36
N ALA A 113 1.10 7.72 -13.55
CA ALA A 113 1.75 6.42 -13.69
C ALA A 113 3.19 6.43 -13.13
N THR A 114 3.97 7.47 -13.45
CA THR A 114 5.35 7.63 -12.93
C THR A 114 5.35 7.80 -11.41
N ASP A 115 4.44 8.61 -10.88
CA ASP A 115 4.33 8.86 -9.45
C ASP A 115 3.93 7.59 -8.69
N ALA A 116 2.95 6.84 -9.21
CA ALA A 116 2.51 5.57 -8.65
C ALA A 116 3.62 4.51 -8.66
N ARG A 117 4.30 4.30 -9.81
CA ARG A 117 5.44 3.37 -9.94
C ARG A 117 6.49 3.65 -8.87
N ARG A 118 6.89 4.91 -8.73
CA ARG A 118 7.91 5.30 -7.76
C ARG A 118 7.46 5.10 -6.31
N ILE A 119 6.22 5.47 -5.97
CA ILE A 119 5.69 5.26 -4.61
C ILE A 119 5.61 3.77 -4.27
N ARG A 120 5.15 2.94 -5.21
CA ARG A 120 5.06 1.48 -5.03
C ARG A 120 6.44 0.85 -4.84
N ALA A 121 7.41 1.21 -5.68
CA ALA A 121 8.79 0.79 -5.56
C ALA A 121 9.40 1.24 -4.22
N ALA A 122 9.16 2.48 -3.79
CA ALA A 122 9.64 3.00 -2.51
C ALA A 122 9.12 2.22 -1.31
N ILE A 123 7.83 1.84 -1.30
CA ILE A 123 7.25 1.04 -0.23
C ILE A 123 7.96 -0.32 -0.17
N LEU A 124 8.09 -1.02 -1.29
CA LEU A 124 8.77 -2.32 -1.33
C LEU A 124 10.25 -2.21 -0.96
N PHE A 125 10.94 -1.18 -1.43
CA PHE A 125 12.33 -0.93 -1.09
C PHE A 125 12.54 -0.71 0.41
N ILE A 126 11.66 0.06 1.06
CA ILE A 126 11.70 0.24 2.52
C ILE A 126 11.41 -1.08 3.23
N GLU A 127 10.32 -1.75 2.85
CA GLU A 127 9.84 -2.98 3.48
C GLU A 127 10.84 -4.14 3.39
N SER A 128 11.54 -4.24 2.26
CA SER A 128 12.54 -5.27 2.01
C SER A 128 13.86 -5.05 2.73
N ASN A 129 14.17 -3.83 3.16
CA ASN A 129 15.49 -3.43 3.66
C ASN A 129 15.41 -2.71 5.02
N ARG A 130 14.51 -3.16 5.89
CA ARG A 130 14.25 -2.57 7.22
C ARG A 130 15.42 -2.71 8.20
N ASP A 131 16.37 -3.58 7.91
CA ASP A 131 17.61 -3.77 8.63
C ASP A 131 18.64 -2.67 8.37
N LEU A 132 18.52 -1.93 7.26
CA LEU A 132 19.35 -0.76 6.99
C LEU A 132 18.95 0.42 7.90
N PRO A 133 19.91 1.07 8.60
CA PRO A 133 19.59 2.08 9.62
C PRO A 133 18.68 3.23 9.14
N LEU A 134 18.90 3.75 7.93
CA LEU A 134 18.07 4.84 7.38
C LEU A 134 16.69 4.38 6.89
N LEU A 135 16.45 3.07 6.73
CA LEU A 135 15.18 2.51 6.27
C LEU A 135 14.36 1.85 7.38
N SER A 136 14.99 1.56 8.53
CA SER A 136 14.32 1.02 9.71
C SER A 136 13.16 1.89 10.21
N TRP A 137 13.40 3.18 10.49
CA TRP A 137 12.35 4.09 10.96
C TRP A 137 11.25 4.36 9.91
N PRO A 138 11.56 4.54 8.61
CA PRO A 138 10.55 4.51 7.55
C PRO A 138 9.63 3.28 7.59
N GLY A 139 10.17 2.08 7.85
CA GLY A 139 9.38 0.87 8.01
C GLY A 139 8.38 0.97 9.18
N GLU A 140 8.82 1.50 10.32
CA GLU A 140 7.96 1.74 11.49
C GLU A 140 6.83 2.74 11.19
N ILE A 141 7.08 3.77 10.36
CA ILE A 141 6.03 4.68 9.90
C ILE A 141 4.99 3.93 9.08
N ILE A 142 5.43 3.09 8.14
CA ILE A 142 4.52 2.31 7.28
C ILE A 142 3.63 1.40 8.14
N ASP A 143 4.20 0.71 9.12
CA ASP A 143 3.43 -0.12 10.07
C ASP A 143 2.46 0.72 10.91
N GLY A 144 2.89 1.90 11.36
CA GLY A 144 2.05 2.84 12.09
C GLY A 144 0.84 3.31 11.28
N LEU A 145 1.01 3.57 9.98
CA LEU A 145 -0.07 3.94 9.05
C LEU A 145 -1.09 2.81 8.89
N ILE A 146 -0.60 1.58 8.72
CA ILE A 146 -1.43 0.37 8.64
C ILE A 146 -2.22 0.19 9.93
N ALA A 147 -1.55 0.28 11.08
CA ALA A 147 -2.17 0.11 12.39
C ALA A 147 -3.25 1.19 12.66
N ALA A 148 -2.96 2.44 12.30
CA ALA A 148 -3.92 3.54 12.43
C ALA A 148 -5.16 3.32 11.56
N GLU A 149 -4.98 2.94 10.29
CA GLU A 149 -6.11 2.68 9.39
C GLU A 149 -6.92 1.44 9.83
N GLN A 150 -6.25 0.38 10.27
CA GLN A 150 -6.91 -0.80 10.84
C GLN A 150 -7.76 -0.43 12.06
N ALA A 151 -7.23 0.38 12.98
CA ALA A 151 -7.95 0.83 14.16
C ALA A 151 -9.22 1.63 13.80
N LEU A 152 -9.15 2.48 12.76
CA LEU A 152 -10.32 3.21 12.24
C LEU A 152 -11.38 2.27 11.67
N LEU A 153 -10.97 1.23 10.94
CA LEU A 153 -11.90 0.22 10.39
C LEU A 153 -12.59 -0.56 11.51
N ILE A 154 -11.83 -1.02 12.51
CA ILE A 154 -12.36 -1.70 13.69
C ILE A 154 -13.35 -0.80 14.43
N PHE A 155 -13.01 0.47 14.62
CA PHE A 155 -13.90 1.44 15.25
C PHE A 155 -15.23 1.57 14.48
N ARG A 156 -15.19 1.73 13.15
CA ARG A 156 -16.39 1.84 12.30
C ARG A 156 -17.28 0.61 12.40
N GLN A 157 -16.69 -0.58 12.35
CA GLN A 157 -17.43 -1.84 12.47
C GLN A 157 -18.07 -1.99 13.86
N ARG A 158 -17.31 -1.73 14.93
CA ARG A 158 -17.83 -1.78 16.31
C ARG A 158 -18.95 -0.76 16.51
N HIS A 159 -18.82 0.43 15.93
CA HIS A 159 -19.85 1.46 15.96
C HIS A 159 -21.12 1.00 15.23
N ALA A 160 -21.00 0.44 14.02
CA ALA A 160 -22.15 -0.09 13.28
C ALA A 160 -22.91 -1.16 14.07
N ARG A 161 -22.19 -2.11 14.69
CA ARG A 161 -22.79 -3.17 15.52
C ARG A 161 -23.41 -2.65 16.82
N MET A 162 -22.81 -1.64 17.44
CA MET A 162 -23.41 -0.96 18.59
C MET A 162 -24.72 -0.29 18.20
N VAL A 163 -24.76 0.43 17.08
CA VAL A 163 -25.98 1.06 16.56
C VAL A 163 -27.06 0.02 16.26
N GLU A 164 -26.70 -1.08 15.58
CA GLU A 164 -27.64 -2.18 15.28
C GLU A 164 -28.24 -2.80 16.55
N ARG A 165 -27.45 -2.96 17.61
CA ARG A 165 -27.95 -3.47 18.90
C ARG A 165 -28.97 -2.54 19.56
N VAL A 166 -28.80 -1.22 19.42
CA VAL A 166 -29.64 -0.23 20.11
C VAL A 166 -30.94 0.05 19.34
N ILE A 167 -30.87 0.23 18.02
CA ILE A 167 -32.01 0.65 17.21
C ILE A 167 -32.44 -0.36 16.13
N GLY A 168 -31.80 -1.53 16.06
CA GLY A 168 -31.97 -2.46 14.95
C GLY A 168 -31.52 -1.83 13.63
N ARG A 169 -32.24 -2.13 12.55
CA ARG A 169 -32.02 -1.53 11.21
C ARG A 169 -32.96 -0.39 10.89
N ARG A 170 -33.46 0.30 11.92
CA ARG A 170 -34.31 1.47 11.72
C ARG A 170 -33.47 2.59 11.10
N VAL A 171 -34.11 3.40 10.24
CA VAL A 171 -33.52 4.62 9.69
C VAL A 171 -33.04 5.50 10.85
N GLY A 172 -31.79 5.95 10.76
CA GLY A 172 -31.19 6.77 11.80
C GLY A 172 -31.85 8.15 11.89
N THR A 173 -31.75 8.81 13.04
CA THR A 173 -32.29 10.17 13.24
C THR A 173 -31.64 11.23 12.35
N GLY A 174 -30.50 10.92 11.72
CA GLY A 174 -29.83 11.73 10.70
C GLY A 174 -30.29 11.49 9.26
N GLY A 175 -31.29 10.65 9.01
CA GLY A 175 -31.87 10.40 7.69
C GLY A 175 -31.12 9.40 6.79
N SER A 176 -30.00 8.83 7.25
CA SER A 176 -29.31 7.72 6.56
C SER A 176 -30.02 6.39 6.80
N ASP A 177 -29.80 5.41 5.92
CA ASP A 177 -30.23 3.99 6.03
C ASP A 177 -29.73 3.24 7.29
N GLY A 178 -29.18 3.96 8.27
CA GLY A 178 -28.77 3.45 9.57
C GLY A 178 -27.53 2.59 9.46
N VAL A 179 -27.67 1.32 9.83
CA VAL A 179 -26.58 0.33 9.89
C VAL A 179 -26.00 0.07 8.49
N ASP A 180 -26.83 0.01 7.44
CA ASP A 180 -26.38 -0.29 6.08
C ASP A 180 -25.44 0.79 5.51
N TYR A 181 -25.70 2.05 5.84
CA TYR A 181 -24.78 3.15 5.52
C TYR A 181 -23.44 2.99 6.24
N LEU A 182 -23.48 2.68 7.55
CA LEU A 182 -22.27 2.53 8.36
C LEU A 182 -21.41 1.35 7.89
N ASP A 183 -22.03 0.22 7.58
CA ASP A 183 -21.35 -0.97 7.05
C ASP A 183 -20.68 -0.67 5.70
N ARG A 184 -21.37 0.06 4.81
CA ARG A 184 -20.77 0.52 3.54
C ARG A 184 -19.55 1.40 3.79
N THR A 185 -19.62 2.35 4.73
CA THR A 185 -18.45 3.21 5.02
C THR A 185 -17.24 2.41 5.52
N ALA A 186 -17.46 1.35 6.30
CA ALA A 186 -16.36 0.50 6.77
C ALA A 186 -15.69 -0.28 5.62
N LEU A 187 -16.41 -0.58 4.55
CA LEU A 187 -15.89 -1.31 3.39
C LEU A 187 -15.29 -0.39 2.32
N THR A 188 -15.83 0.82 2.15
CA THR A 188 -15.44 1.72 1.04
C THR A 188 -14.18 2.53 1.33
N TYR A 189 -13.95 2.95 2.57
CA TYR A 189 -12.87 3.90 2.87
C TYR A 189 -11.54 3.20 3.12
N ARG A 190 -10.69 3.18 2.09
CA ARG A 190 -9.23 2.97 2.20
C ARG A 190 -8.47 4.19 1.70
N VAL A 191 -7.71 4.79 2.61
CA VAL A 191 -6.89 5.98 2.45
C VAL A 191 -5.52 5.61 1.87
N PHE A 192 -4.81 4.66 2.49
CA PHE A 192 -3.43 4.29 2.11
C PHE A 192 -3.39 3.03 1.25
N LYS A 193 -4.09 3.05 0.11
CA LYS A 193 -4.26 1.87 -0.76
C LYS A 193 -2.94 1.22 -1.18
N GLU A 194 -1.94 2.01 -1.56
CA GLU A 194 -0.64 1.52 -2.03
C GLU A 194 0.13 0.78 -0.93
N VAL A 195 0.09 1.31 0.30
CA VAL A 195 0.74 0.71 1.47
C VAL A 195 0.15 -0.67 1.76
N TRP A 196 -1.17 -0.80 1.69
CA TRP A 196 -1.81 -2.08 1.93
C TRP A 196 -1.63 -3.08 0.79
N ALA A 197 -1.66 -2.61 -0.45
CA ALA A 197 -1.46 -3.48 -1.62
C ALA A 197 -0.02 -4.01 -1.67
N ALA A 198 0.98 -3.21 -1.30
CA ALA A 198 2.37 -3.67 -1.23
C ALA A 198 2.57 -4.88 -0.31
N ARG A 199 1.74 -5.04 0.74
CA ARG A 199 1.84 -6.19 1.66
C ARG A 199 1.66 -7.55 0.98
N THR A 200 0.91 -7.61 -0.13
CA THR A 200 0.73 -8.87 -0.86
C THR A 200 1.94 -9.24 -1.70
N LEU A 201 2.90 -8.34 -1.83
CA LEU A 201 4.10 -8.50 -2.65
C LEU A 201 5.36 -8.72 -1.82
N LEU A 202 5.26 -8.68 -0.49
CA LEU A 202 6.41 -8.87 0.39
C LEU A 202 7.00 -10.26 0.22
N MET A 203 8.32 -10.30 0.13
CA MET A 203 9.10 -11.52 -0.04
C MET A 203 9.87 -11.84 1.23
N GLU A 204 10.36 -13.08 1.33
CA GLU A 204 11.25 -13.46 2.43
C GLU A 204 12.53 -12.61 2.42
N PRO A 205 13.07 -12.26 3.62
CA PRO A 205 14.34 -11.55 3.73
C PRO A 205 15.45 -12.28 2.94
N GLY A 206 16.25 -11.52 2.19
CA GLY A 206 17.32 -12.05 1.34
C GLY A 206 16.91 -12.47 -0.07
N ARG A 207 15.61 -12.46 -0.40
CA ARG A 207 15.13 -12.61 -1.79
C ARG A 207 14.82 -11.28 -2.47
N ALA A 208 14.72 -10.19 -1.73
CA ALA A 208 14.57 -8.88 -2.33
C ALA A 208 15.82 -8.50 -3.16
N PRO A 209 15.68 -7.60 -4.16
CA PRO A 209 16.83 -7.08 -4.89
C PRO A 209 17.89 -6.51 -3.96
N HIS A 210 19.16 -6.70 -4.31
CA HIS A 210 20.28 -6.17 -3.54
C HIS A 210 20.27 -4.64 -3.57
N VAL A 211 20.57 -4.01 -2.43
CA VAL A 211 20.64 -2.54 -2.34
C VAL A 211 21.97 -2.05 -2.91
N GLU A 212 21.91 -1.31 -4.01
CA GLU A 212 23.09 -0.61 -4.51
C GLU A 212 23.45 0.56 -3.59
N ASN A 213 24.75 0.80 -3.42
CA ASN A 213 25.27 1.85 -2.55
C ASN A 213 24.78 1.73 -1.09
N GLU A 214 24.78 0.52 -0.54
CA GLU A 214 24.29 0.23 0.83
C GLU A 214 24.85 1.18 1.91
N ASP A 215 26.12 1.59 1.78
CA ASP A 215 26.78 2.59 2.65
C ASP A 215 26.00 3.90 2.79
N TYR A 216 25.21 4.28 1.78
CA TYR A 216 24.32 5.44 1.83
C TYR A 216 23.32 5.36 3.00
N TYR A 217 22.88 4.15 3.35
CA TYR A 217 21.87 3.87 4.38
C TYR A 217 22.47 3.56 5.76
N GLY A 218 23.79 3.56 5.88
CA GLY A 218 24.49 3.39 7.14
C GLY A 218 24.36 4.60 8.07
N LEU A 219 24.62 4.38 9.36
CA LEU A 219 24.82 5.48 10.30
C LEU A 219 26.18 6.12 10.01
N ARG A 220 26.19 7.36 9.50
CA ARG A 220 27.44 8.12 9.37
C ARG A 220 28.07 8.26 10.75
N SER A 221 29.23 7.63 10.98
CA SER A 221 30.09 8.00 12.11
C SER A 221 30.60 9.40 11.84
N SER A 222 30.10 10.36 12.62
CA SER A 222 30.65 11.71 12.74
C SER A 222 32.01 11.69 13.44
#